data_AF-A0A7J8YWN9-F1
#
_entry.id   AF-A0A7J8YWN9-F1
#
_cell.length_a   1.000
_cell.length_b   1.000
_cell.length_c   1.000
_cell.angle_alpha   90.00
_cell.angle_beta   90.00
_cell.angle_gamma   90.00
#
_symmetry.space_group_name_H-M   'P 1'
#
loop_
_entity.id
_entity.type
_entity.pdbx_description
1 polymer ?
#
loop_
_entity_poly.entity_id
_entity_poly.type
_entity_poly.pdbx_seq_one_letter_code
_entity_poly.pdbx_strand_id
1 'polypeptide(L)'
;MIIARGTPGFSGADLANLVNIAAVKAAMDGAKAVTMTDLEFAKDKIILGSERKSAVISEESLKLTAFHEAGHALVAIHTNGALPVHKATIVPRGSSLGMVSQLPDKDQTSFSRKQMLARLDVAMGGRVAEELIFGENEVTSGAVSDLENATNLARRMVTRSMSTETRLLIEKEVRELLERAYNNAKTILTTHCKEHYALANALLEHETLTGSQ
;
A
#
# COMPACT_ATOMS: atom_id res chain seq x y z
N MET A 1 -6.66 -15.64 -12.50
CA MET A 1 -5.27 -15.13 -12.53
C MET A 1 -4.98 -14.06 -11.46
N ILE A 2 -5.66 -14.06 -10.30
CA ILE A 2 -5.40 -13.07 -9.25
C ILE A 2 -4.12 -13.41 -8.48
N ILE A 3 -3.95 -14.67 -8.07
CA ILE A 3 -2.75 -15.11 -7.31
C ILE A 3 -1.47 -14.86 -8.09
N ALA A 4 -1.39 -15.32 -9.35
CA ALA A 4 -0.18 -15.14 -10.16
C ALA A 4 0.23 -13.66 -10.32
N ARG A 5 -0.73 -12.75 -10.53
CA ARG A 5 -0.47 -11.30 -10.62
C ARG A 5 -0.08 -10.69 -9.28
N GLY A 6 -0.53 -11.28 -8.18
CA GLY A 6 -0.22 -10.87 -6.81
C GLY A 6 1.02 -11.51 -6.18
N THR A 7 1.70 -12.41 -6.90
CA THR A 7 2.95 -13.03 -6.46
C THR A 7 4.13 -12.73 -7.39
N PRO A 8 4.36 -11.48 -7.84
CA PRO A 8 5.53 -11.16 -8.65
C PRO A 8 6.79 -11.37 -7.81
N GLY A 9 7.79 -12.06 -8.38
CA GLY A 9 9.07 -12.33 -7.72
C GLY A 9 9.09 -13.58 -6.83
N PHE A 10 7.97 -14.30 -6.70
CA PHE A 10 7.95 -15.59 -6.00
C PHE A 10 8.70 -16.64 -6.81
N SER A 11 9.58 -17.39 -6.16
CA SER A 11 10.23 -18.56 -6.73
C SER A 11 9.26 -19.76 -6.78
N GLY A 12 9.64 -20.83 -7.47
CA GLY A 12 8.86 -22.08 -7.46
C GLY A 12 8.71 -22.67 -6.05
N ALA A 13 9.69 -22.47 -5.18
CA ALA A 13 9.61 -22.87 -3.78
C ALA A 13 8.61 -22.01 -3.00
N ASP A 14 8.57 -20.70 -3.24
CA ASP A 14 7.61 -19.79 -2.59
C ASP A 14 6.17 -20.11 -3.02
N LEU A 15 5.96 -20.43 -4.30
CA LEU A 15 4.65 -20.84 -4.81
C LEU A 15 4.21 -22.20 -4.22
N ALA A 16 5.11 -23.17 -4.13
CA ALA A 16 4.83 -24.43 -3.47
C ALA A 16 4.47 -24.23 -2.00
N ASN A 17 5.20 -23.35 -1.30
CA ASN A 17 4.91 -22.99 0.08
C ASN A 17 3.56 -22.27 0.23
N LEU A 18 3.21 -21.38 -0.69
CA LEU A 18 1.90 -20.70 -0.72
C LEU A 18 0.76 -21.71 -0.80
N VAL A 19 0.84 -22.66 -1.74
CA VAL A 19 -0.18 -23.70 -1.90
C VAL A 19 -0.26 -24.57 -0.64
N ASN A 20 0.88 -24.91 -0.04
CA ASN A 20 0.93 -25.69 1.20
C ASN A 20 0.25 -24.95 2.37
N ILE A 21 0.56 -23.65 2.57
CA ILE A 21 -0.07 -22.84 3.62
C ILE A 21 -1.58 -22.74 3.40
N ALA A 22 -2.04 -22.57 2.16
CA ALA A 22 -3.47 -22.52 1.83
C ALA A 22 -4.17 -23.86 2.12
N ALA A 23 -3.54 -24.99 1.78
CA ALA A 23 -4.07 -26.31 2.07
C ALA A 23 -4.19 -26.59 3.57
N VAL A 24 -3.17 -26.20 4.36
CA VAL A 24 -3.20 -26.31 5.82
C VAL A 24 -4.32 -25.44 6.40
N LYS A 25 -4.48 -24.20 5.92
CA LYS A 25 -5.56 -23.31 6.36
C LYS A 25 -6.95 -23.91 6.08
N ALA A 26 -7.18 -24.39 4.86
CA ALA A 26 -8.43 -25.05 4.48
C ALA A 26 -8.72 -26.28 5.37
N ALA A 27 -7.70 -27.10 5.65
CA ALA A 27 -7.83 -28.26 6.52
C ALA A 27 -8.15 -27.89 7.98
N MET A 28 -7.52 -26.84 8.50
CA MET A 28 -7.81 -26.33 9.85
C MET A 28 -9.24 -25.81 9.99
N ASP A 29 -9.79 -25.23 8.92
CA ASP A 29 -11.17 -24.76 8.88
C ASP A 29 -12.19 -25.88 8.57
N GLY A 30 -11.72 -27.12 8.38
CA GLY A 30 -12.57 -28.26 8.02
C GLY A 30 -13.15 -28.19 6.60
N ALA A 31 -12.57 -27.36 5.73
CA ALA A 31 -13.02 -27.21 4.35
C ALA A 31 -12.67 -28.45 3.51
N LYS A 32 -13.54 -28.81 2.57
CA LYS A 32 -13.36 -29.98 1.68
C LYS A 32 -12.41 -29.71 0.50
N ALA A 33 -12.15 -28.45 0.20
CA ALA A 33 -11.31 -28.01 -0.90
C ALA A 33 -10.67 -26.66 -0.58
N VAL A 34 -9.52 -26.40 -1.18
CA VAL A 34 -8.84 -25.10 -1.08
C VAL A 34 -9.59 -24.10 -1.94
N THR A 35 -9.92 -22.95 -1.34
CA THR A 35 -10.61 -21.84 -2.01
C THR A 35 -9.66 -20.70 -2.34
N MET A 36 -10.13 -19.73 -3.13
CA MET A 36 -9.37 -18.50 -3.40
C MET A 36 -9.07 -17.70 -2.13
N THR A 37 -9.98 -17.73 -1.15
CA THR A 37 -9.79 -17.07 0.15
C THR A 37 -8.60 -17.66 0.91
N ASP A 38 -8.40 -18.99 0.85
CA ASP A 38 -7.26 -19.65 1.48
C ASP A 38 -5.94 -19.28 0.81
N LEU A 39 -5.95 -19.17 -0.53
CA LEU A 39 -4.77 -18.76 -1.31
C LEU A 39 -4.42 -17.29 -1.06
N GLU A 40 -5.40 -16.41 -0.94
CA GLU A 40 -5.18 -15.01 -0.58
C GLU A 40 -4.65 -14.87 0.85
N PHE A 41 -5.21 -15.63 1.80
CA PHE A 41 -4.69 -15.71 3.17
C PHE A 41 -3.22 -16.17 3.20
N ALA A 42 -2.89 -17.22 2.44
CA ALA A 42 -1.52 -17.73 2.35
C ALA A 42 -0.55 -16.71 1.75
N LYS A 43 -0.98 -16.04 0.66
CA LYS A 43 -0.21 -14.95 0.02
C LYS A 43 0.08 -13.84 1.03
N ASP A 44 -0.95 -13.33 1.71
CA ASP A 44 -0.80 -12.26 2.70
C ASP A 44 0.11 -12.69 3.84
N LYS A 45 -0.02 -13.93 4.31
CA LYS A 45 0.82 -14.48 5.37
C LYS A 45 2.29 -14.56 4.97
N ILE A 46 2.59 -14.88 3.71
CA ILE A 46 3.98 -14.93 3.21
C ILE A 46 4.54 -13.51 3.07
N ILE A 47 3.77 -12.58 2.50
CA ILE A 47 4.24 -11.22 2.21
C ILE A 47 4.36 -10.39 3.49
N LEU A 48 3.38 -10.48 4.39
CA LEU A 48 3.22 -9.60 5.55
C LEU A 48 3.55 -10.27 6.87
N GLY A 49 3.67 -11.60 6.88
CA GLY A 49 3.75 -12.39 8.10
C GLY A 49 2.39 -12.74 8.68
N SER A 50 2.42 -13.40 9.83
CA SER A 50 1.21 -13.90 10.48
C SER A 50 0.38 -12.78 11.07
N GLU A 51 -0.94 -12.95 11.01
CA GLU A 51 -1.92 -12.07 11.63
C GLU A 51 -1.76 -12.02 13.15
N ARG A 52 -1.79 -10.81 13.71
CA ARG A 52 -1.62 -10.59 15.15
C ARG A 52 -2.96 -10.49 15.87
N LYS A 53 -3.64 -11.64 16.03
CA LYS A 53 -4.95 -11.72 16.72
C LYS A 53 -4.97 -11.24 18.17
N SER A 54 -3.81 -11.22 18.83
CA SER A 54 -3.65 -10.78 20.22
C SER A 54 -3.11 -9.35 20.36
N ALA A 55 -2.93 -8.63 19.25
CA ALA A 55 -2.54 -7.23 19.32
C ALA A 55 -3.70 -6.42 19.92
N VAL A 56 -3.51 -5.92 21.14
CA VAL A 56 -4.41 -4.93 21.74
C VAL A 56 -4.09 -3.61 21.05
N ILE A 57 -4.91 -3.23 20.07
CA ILE A 57 -4.82 -1.96 19.35
C ILE A 57 -5.89 -1.04 19.94
N SER A 58 -5.52 0.19 20.30
CA SER A 58 -6.49 1.18 20.75
C SER A 58 -7.39 1.61 19.61
N GLU A 59 -8.63 1.99 19.89
CA GLU A 59 -9.55 2.52 18.86
C GLU A 59 -8.95 3.72 18.13
N GLU A 60 -8.19 4.56 18.83
CA GLU A 60 -7.47 5.70 18.24
C GLU A 60 -6.40 5.25 17.22
N SER A 61 -5.61 4.24 17.56
CA SER A 61 -4.57 3.71 16.66
C SER A 61 -5.18 2.99 15.45
N LEU A 62 -6.30 2.29 15.65
CA LEU A 62 -7.04 1.65 14.57
C LEU A 62 -7.64 2.69 13.61
N LYS A 63 -8.23 3.76 14.17
CA LYS A 63 -8.74 4.90 13.40
C LYS A 63 -7.63 5.57 12.60
N LEU A 64 -6.49 5.83 13.22
CA LEU A 64 -5.35 6.42 12.53
C LEU A 64 -4.90 5.55 11.35
N THR A 65 -4.77 4.25 11.56
CA THR A 65 -4.42 3.28 10.51
C THR A 65 -5.47 3.27 9.39
N ALA A 66 -6.77 3.32 9.73
CA ALA A 66 -7.83 3.35 8.72
C ALA A 66 -7.77 4.60 7.84
N PHE A 67 -7.56 5.78 8.42
CA PHE A 67 -7.39 7.01 7.64
C PHE A 67 -6.11 7.01 6.81
N HIS A 68 -5.02 6.43 7.32
CA HIS A 68 -3.77 6.26 6.61
C HIS A 68 -3.93 5.37 5.37
N GLU A 69 -4.46 4.15 5.53
CA GLU A 69 -4.67 3.22 4.42
C GLU A 69 -5.72 3.74 3.42
N ALA A 70 -6.78 4.39 3.91
CA ALA A 70 -7.75 5.07 3.05
C ALA A 70 -7.08 6.19 2.23
N GLY A 71 -6.08 6.86 2.80
CA GLY A 71 -5.27 7.86 2.10
C GLY A 71 -4.53 7.28 0.90
N HIS A 72 -3.81 6.17 1.10
CA HIS A 72 -3.14 5.46 0.01
C HIS A 72 -4.12 4.99 -1.07
N ALA A 73 -5.24 4.38 -0.66
CA ALA A 73 -6.23 3.84 -1.58
C ALA A 73 -6.89 4.94 -2.41
N LEU A 74 -7.32 6.04 -1.79
CA LEU A 74 -8.00 7.13 -2.49
C LEU A 74 -7.08 7.87 -3.46
N VAL A 75 -5.83 8.13 -3.04
CA VAL A 75 -4.83 8.71 -3.95
C VAL A 75 -4.55 7.77 -5.12
N ALA A 76 -4.47 6.47 -4.89
CA ALA A 76 -4.30 5.49 -5.97
C ALA A 76 -5.47 5.46 -6.96
N ILE A 77 -6.71 5.61 -6.48
CA ILE A 77 -7.91 5.62 -7.34
C ILE A 77 -7.95 6.87 -8.23
N HIS A 78 -7.60 8.04 -7.69
CA HIS A 78 -7.72 9.32 -8.41
C HIS A 78 -6.45 9.73 -9.16
N THR A 79 -5.34 9.02 -9.00
CA THR A 79 -4.08 9.34 -9.68
C THR A 79 -3.96 8.61 -11.02
N ASN A 80 -3.91 9.38 -12.10
CA ASN A 80 -3.77 8.82 -13.44
C ASN A 80 -2.40 8.16 -13.64
N GLY A 81 -2.40 6.85 -13.89
CA GLY A 81 -1.20 6.03 -14.04
C GLY A 81 -0.83 5.25 -12.78
N ALA A 82 -1.56 5.39 -11.68
CA ALA A 82 -1.50 4.45 -10.58
C ALA A 82 -2.02 3.07 -11.02
N LEU A 83 -1.57 2.03 -10.33
CA LEU A 83 -2.11 0.68 -10.53
C LEU A 83 -3.45 0.57 -9.79
N PRO A 84 -4.42 -0.20 -10.33
CA PRO A 84 -5.69 -0.44 -9.65
C PRO A 84 -5.49 -0.98 -8.23
N VAL A 85 -6.25 -0.44 -7.28
CA VAL A 85 -6.32 -0.97 -5.92
C VAL A 85 -7.00 -2.33 -5.98
N HIS A 86 -6.36 -3.33 -5.40
CA HIS A 86 -6.90 -4.68 -5.32
C HIS A 86 -7.47 -4.96 -3.93
N LYS A 87 -6.81 -4.47 -2.88
CA LYS A 87 -7.22 -4.66 -1.49
C LYS A 87 -6.68 -3.56 -0.60
N ALA A 88 -7.47 -3.12 0.37
CA ALA A 88 -7.04 -2.27 1.49
C ALA A 88 -7.43 -2.97 2.80
N THR A 89 -6.54 -3.02 3.80
CA THR A 89 -6.80 -3.69 5.09
C THR A 89 -6.14 -2.95 6.23
N ILE A 90 -6.80 -2.94 7.40
CA ILE A 90 -6.26 -2.43 8.68
C ILE A 90 -5.96 -3.56 9.66
N VAL A 91 -5.93 -4.81 9.17
CA VAL A 91 -5.64 -5.99 9.99
C VAL A 91 -4.12 -6.08 10.20
N PRO A 92 -3.63 -6.06 11.45
CA PRO A 92 -2.20 -6.07 11.73
C PRO A 92 -1.54 -7.41 11.36
N ARG A 93 -0.48 -7.36 10.55
CA ARG A 93 0.28 -8.54 10.12
C ARG A 93 1.78 -8.26 10.22
N GLY A 94 2.49 -9.15 10.90
CA GLY A 94 3.94 -9.00 11.13
C GLY A 94 4.27 -7.62 11.75
N SER A 95 5.05 -6.82 11.03
CA SER A 95 5.43 -5.45 11.41
C SER A 95 4.51 -4.35 10.86
N SER A 96 3.53 -4.69 10.01
CA SER A 96 2.60 -3.74 9.41
C SER A 96 1.28 -3.71 10.18
N LEU A 97 0.69 -2.52 10.32
CA LEU A 97 -0.61 -2.30 10.96
C LEU A 97 -1.76 -2.25 9.94
N GLY A 98 -1.44 -1.94 8.69
CA GLY A 98 -2.37 -1.91 7.57
C GLY A 98 -1.61 -2.01 6.25
N MET A 99 -2.34 -2.20 5.15
CA MET A 99 -1.78 -2.17 3.81
C MET A 99 -2.83 -1.91 2.72
N VAL A 100 -2.42 -1.14 1.71
CA VAL A 100 -3.04 -1.10 0.38
C VAL A 100 -2.21 -1.89 -0.64
N SER A 101 -2.82 -2.90 -1.24
CA SER A 101 -2.24 -3.69 -2.33
C SER A 101 -2.78 -3.20 -3.67
N GLN A 102 -1.86 -2.92 -4.60
CA GLN A 102 -2.18 -2.58 -5.98
C GLN A 102 -1.71 -3.69 -6.92
N LEU A 103 -2.53 -4.06 -7.90
CA LEU A 103 -2.20 -5.11 -8.87
C LEU A 103 -2.25 -4.59 -10.30
N PRO A 104 -1.26 -4.91 -11.14
CA PRO A 104 -1.29 -4.56 -12.55
C PRO A 104 -2.26 -5.43 -13.35
N ASP A 105 -2.92 -4.84 -14.34
CA ASP A 105 -3.83 -5.59 -15.23
C ASP A 105 -3.09 -6.50 -16.20
N LYS A 106 -1.87 -6.10 -16.59
CA LYS A 106 -1.00 -6.79 -17.55
C LYS A 106 0.39 -6.91 -16.96
N ASP A 107 1.11 -7.96 -17.37
CA ASP A 107 2.51 -8.11 -17.02
C ASP A 107 3.33 -6.94 -17.55
N GLN A 108 4.08 -6.31 -16.66
CA GLN A 108 4.91 -5.15 -16.96
C GLN A 108 6.33 -5.40 -16.48
N THR A 109 7.27 -5.36 -17.41
CA THR A 109 8.71 -5.51 -17.13
C THR A 109 9.38 -4.18 -16.80
N SER A 110 8.73 -3.06 -17.12
CA SER A 110 9.23 -1.71 -16.91
C SER A 110 8.11 -0.76 -16.50
N PHE A 111 8.47 0.31 -15.78
CA PHE A 111 7.55 1.37 -15.37
C PHE A 111 7.84 2.64 -16.17
N SER A 112 6.79 3.27 -16.69
CA SER A 112 6.87 4.60 -17.28
C SER A 112 7.10 5.67 -16.21
N ARG A 113 7.66 6.83 -16.60
CA ARG A 113 7.82 7.97 -15.69
C ARG A 113 6.48 8.39 -15.04
N LYS A 114 5.37 8.31 -15.79
CA LYS A 114 4.02 8.59 -15.30
C LYS A 114 3.62 7.65 -14.16
N GLN A 115 3.87 6.35 -14.30
CA GLN A 115 3.59 5.37 -13.24
C GLN A 115 4.50 5.54 -12.03
N MET A 116 5.77 5.91 -12.25
CA MET A 116 6.69 6.18 -11.15
C MET A 116 6.26 7.43 -10.36
N LEU A 117 5.81 8.50 -11.04
CA LEU A 117 5.22 9.66 -10.37
C LEU A 117 3.96 9.28 -9.59
N ALA A 118 3.06 8.51 -10.19
CA ALA A 118 1.85 8.06 -9.51
C ALA A 118 2.15 7.24 -8.25
N ARG A 119 3.23 6.44 -8.27
CA ARG A 119 3.70 5.71 -7.07
C ARG A 119 4.24 6.65 -5.99
N LEU A 120 4.88 7.76 -6.36
CA LEU A 120 5.28 8.79 -5.39
C LEU A 120 4.06 9.45 -4.77
N ASP A 121 3.05 9.82 -5.58
CA ASP A 121 1.79 10.40 -5.11
C ASP A 121 1.12 9.46 -4.08
N VAL A 122 0.97 8.18 -4.43
CA VAL A 122 0.38 7.16 -3.54
C VAL A 122 1.18 7.00 -2.26
N ALA A 123 2.51 6.94 -2.31
CA ALA A 123 3.35 6.79 -1.11
C ALA A 123 3.21 7.97 -0.13
N MET A 124 2.86 9.17 -0.61
CA MET A 124 2.57 10.33 0.25
C MET A 124 1.15 10.31 0.84
N GLY A 125 0.26 9.46 0.31
CA GLY A 125 -1.16 9.44 0.67
C GLY A 125 -1.43 9.21 2.15
N GLY A 126 -0.79 8.20 2.77
CA GLY A 126 -0.98 7.91 4.19
C GLY A 126 -0.54 9.05 5.11
N ARG A 127 0.67 9.57 4.89
CA ARG A 127 1.23 10.73 5.64
C ARG A 127 0.31 11.95 5.57
N VAL A 128 -0.12 12.30 4.36
CA VAL A 128 -0.98 13.48 4.14
C VAL A 128 -2.36 13.28 4.74
N ALA A 129 -2.91 12.06 4.66
CA ALA A 129 -4.19 11.72 5.27
C ALA A 129 -4.14 11.88 6.80
N GLU A 130 -3.08 11.41 7.46
CA GLU A 130 -2.91 11.61 8.90
C GLU A 130 -2.87 13.10 9.26
N GLU A 131 -2.06 13.88 8.55
CA GLU A 131 -1.89 15.31 8.80
C GLU A 131 -3.21 16.09 8.63
N LEU A 132 -3.99 15.79 7.59
CA LEU A 132 -5.26 16.48 7.32
C LEU A 132 -6.34 16.19 8.37
N ILE A 133 -6.33 14.99 8.97
CA ILE A 133 -7.39 14.53 9.86
C ILE A 133 -7.04 14.75 11.33
N PHE A 134 -5.79 14.50 11.71
CA PHE A 134 -5.34 14.56 13.11
C PHE A 134 -4.43 15.76 13.40
N GLY A 135 -3.92 16.43 12.36
CA GLY A 135 -3.02 17.58 12.48
C GLY A 135 -1.54 17.19 12.47
N GLU A 136 -0.67 18.17 12.25
CA GLU A 136 0.79 17.97 12.09
C GLU A 136 1.48 17.32 13.30
N ASN A 137 0.95 17.54 14.51
CA ASN A 137 1.53 17.02 15.75
C ASN A 137 1.20 15.54 16.00
N GLU A 138 0.16 15.02 15.36
CA GLU A 138 -0.33 13.64 15.54
C GLU A 138 0.16 12.69 14.45
N VAL A 139 1.06 13.17 13.58
CA VAL A 139 1.57 12.36 12.47
C VAL A 139 2.56 11.32 12.98
N THR A 140 2.34 10.07 12.61
CA THR A 140 3.03 8.94 13.22
C THR A 140 4.33 8.56 12.52
N SER A 141 5.12 7.72 13.18
CA SER A 141 6.24 7.02 12.56
C SER A 141 5.82 5.88 11.61
N GLY A 142 4.52 5.59 11.49
CA GLY A 142 4.00 4.57 10.58
C GLY A 142 4.33 4.85 9.12
N ALA A 143 4.30 6.14 8.73
CA ALA A 143 4.63 6.59 7.38
C ALA A 143 6.12 6.55 7.01
N VAL A 144 7.03 6.16 7.92
CA VAL A 144 8.49 6.17 7.67
C VAL A 144 8.84 5.23 6.51
N SER A 145 8.24 4.05 6.46
CA SER A 145 8.51 3.09 5.37
C SER A 145 8.09 3.65 4.01
N ASP A 146 6.94 4.32 3.94
CA ASP A 146 6.45 4.93 2.70
C ASP A 146 7.35 6.07 2.24
N LEU A 147 7.82 6.91 3.16
CA LEU A 147 8.75 8.00 2.86
C LEU A 147 10.12 7.48 2.39
N GLU A 148 10.64 6.41 3.00
CA GLU A 148 11.87 5.76 2.56
C GLU A 148 11.71 5.17 1.15
N ASN A 149 10.59 4.48 0.89
CA ASN A 149 10.27 3.92 -0.41
C ASN A 149 10.12 5.00 -1.48
N ALA A 150 9.40 6.08 -1.18
CA ALA A 150 9.24 7.24 -2.06
C ALA A 150 10.58 7.90 -2.36
N THR A 151 11.40 8.13 -1.33
CA THR A 151 12.74 8.74 -1.48
C THR A 151 13.64 7.88 -2.36
N ASN A 152 13.66 6.57 -2.13
CA ASN A 152 14.44 5.63 -2.94
C ASN A 152 13.97 5.61 -4.40
N LEU A 153 12.65 5.64 -4.63
CA LEU A 153 12.08 5.70 -5.98
C LEU A 153 12.45 7.02 -6.67
N ALA A 154 12.29 8.16 -6.00
CA ALA A 154 12.64 9.47 -6.53
C ALA A 154 14.14 9.55 -6.88
N ARG A 155 15.02 9.06 -6.00
CA ARG A 155 16.46 8.94 -6.28
C ARG A 155 16.72 8.12 -7.54
N ARG A 156 16.08 6.95 -7.68
CA ARG A 156 16.22 6.10 -8.88
C ARG A 156 15.72 6.77 -10.16
N MET A 157 14.67 7.58 -10.08
CA MET A 157 14.15 8.35 -11.22
C MET A 157 15.17 9.39 -11.69
N VAL A 158 15.79 10.12 -10.76
CA VAL A 158 16.74 11.19 -11.08
C VAL A 158 18.09 10.62 -11.54
N THR A 159 18.66 9.67 -10.80
CA THR A 159 19.98 9.09 -11.10
C THR A 159 20.00 8.32 -12.44
N ARG A 160 18.88 7.75 -12.88
CA ARG A 160 18.80 7.12 -14.21
C ARG A 160 18.74 8.13 -15.36
N SER A 161 18.31 9.36 -15.09
CA SER A 161 18.18 10.41 -16.10
C SER A 161 19.40 11.34 -16.15
N MET A 162 20.20 11.43 -15.08
CA MET A 162 21.36 12.32 -14.99
C MET A 162 22.68 11.54 -14.93
N SER A 163 23.55 11.79 -15.91
CA SER A 163 24.94 11.35 -15.90
C SER A 163 25.73 12.17 -14.87
N THR A 164 26.23 11.49 -13.82
CA THR A 164 27.37 11.84 -12.94
C THR A 164 27.65 13.29 -12.52
N GLU A 165 26.72 14.25 -12.61
CA GLU A 165 27.00 15.65 -12.29
C GLU A 165 26.21 16.14 -11.07
N THR A 166 27.00 16.30 -9.99
CA THR A 166 26.75 16.98 -8.71
C THR A 166 25.62 16.42 -7.83
N ARG A 167 25.99 15.69 -6.77
CA ARG A 167 25.11 15.17 -5.70
C ARG A 167 24.05 16.19 -5.23
N LEU A 168 24.41 17.47 -5.13
CA LEU A 168 23.50 18.54 -4.71
C LEU A 168 22.32 18.75 -5.66
N LEU A 169 22.52 18.61 -6.97
CA LEU A 169 21.45 18.72 -7.97
C LEU A 169 20.49 17.53 -7.87
N ILE A 170 21.03 16.33 -7.63
CA ILE A 170 20.22 15.13 -7.42
C ILE A 170 19.34 15.29 -6.17
N GLU A 171 19.92 15.70 -5.03
CA GLU A 171 19.15 15.92 -3.80
C GLU A 171 18.04 16.98 -3.98
N LYS A 172 18.33 18.05 -4.74
CA LYS A 172 17.36 19.10 -5.03
C LYS A 172 16.18 18.56 -5.85
N GLU A 173 16.44 17.88 -6.96
CA GLU A 173 15.36 17.32 -7.80
C GLU A 173 14.56 16.24 -7.07
N VAL A 174 15.22 15.42 -6.25
CA VAL A 174 14.53 14.42 -5.40
C VAL A 174 13.56 15.12 -4.45
N ARG A 175 13.99 16.19 -3.78
CA ARG A 175 13.11 16.97 -2.91
C ARG A 175 11.94 17.55 -3.68
N GLU A 176 12.17 18.15 -4.84
CA GLU A 176 11.11 18.72 -5.68
C GLU A 176 10.11 17.66 -6.17
N LEU A 177 10.55 16.43 -6.46
CA LEU A 177 9.65 15.32 -6.80
C LEU A 177 8.77 14.92 -5.62
N LEU A 178 9.35 14.82 -4.41
CA LEU A 178 8.61 14.43 -3.21
C LEU A 178 7.63 15.53 -2.77
N GLU A 179 8.03 16.80 -2.82
CA GLU A 179 7.14 17.94 -2.53
C GLU A 179 5.97 18.01 -3.51
N ARG A 180 6.21 17.79 -4.81
CA ARG A 180 5.14 17.70 -5.81
C ARG A 180 4.17 16.55 -5.48
N ALA A 181 4.69 15.38 -5.15
CA ALA A 181 3.87 14.22 -4.80
C ALA A 181 3.02 14.45 -3.55
N TYR A 182 3.61 15.07 -2.52
CA TYR A 182 2.90 15.47 -1.31
C TYR A 182 1.76 16.46 -1.62
N ASN A 183 2.02 17.50 -2.42
CA ASN A 183 1.01 18.50 -2.77
C ASN A 183 -0.12 17.91 -3.63
N ASN A 184 0.19 16.98 -4.53
CA ASN A 184 -0.81 16.24 -5.31
C ASN A 184 -1.70 15.41 -4.40
N ALA A 185 -1.11 14.61 -3.51
CA ALA A 185 -1.86 13.82 -2.54
C ALA A 185 -2.76 14.70 -1.67
N LYS A 186 -2.25 15.85 -1.19
CA LYS A 186 -3.03 16.84 -0.42
C LYS A 186 -4.21 17.40 -1.21
N THR A 187 -3.99 17.72 -2.48
CA THR A 187 -5.06 18.21 -3.37
C THR A 187 -6.13 17.16 -3.58
N ILE A 188 -5.75 15.90 -3.83
CA ILE A 188 -6.71 14.79 -4.02
C ILE A 188 -7.52 14.55 -2.74
N LEU A 189 -6.85 14.41 -1.60
CA LEU A 189 -7.49 14.11 -0.32
C LEU A 189 -8.41 15.25 0.16
N THR A 190 -8.04 16.51 -0.09
CA THR A 190 -8.90 17.66 0.23
C THR A 190 -10.10 17.77 -0.72
N THR A 191 -9.90 17.52 -2.01
CA THR A 191 -10.98 17.57 -3.02
C THR A 191 -12.00 16.46 -2.79
N HIS A 192 -11.52 15.25 -2.47
CA HIS A 192 -12.33 14.05 -2.26
C HIS A 192 -12.50 13.73 -0.77
N CYS A 193 -12.53 14.73 0.10
CA CYS A 193 -12.55 14.52 1.55
C CYS A 193 -13.71 13.62 1.99
N LYS A 194 -14.91 13.79 1.43
CA LYS A 194 -16.08 12.95 1.75
C LYS A 194 -15.84 11.47 1.43
N GLU A 195 -15.20 11.18 0.30
CA GLU A 195 -14.85 9.81 -0.10
C GLU A 195 -13.77 9.24 0.83
N HIS A 196 -12.80 10.06 1.24
CA HIS A 196 -11.77 9.66 2.21
C HIS A 196 -12.36 9.22 3.54
N TYR A 197 -13.26 10.03 4.12
CA TYR A 197 -13.99 9.68 5.34
C TYR A 197 -14.85 8.42 5.16
N ALA A 198 -15.57 8.30 4.03
CA ALA A 198 -16.40 7.13 3.77
C ALA A 198 -15.56 5.84 3.67
N LEU A 199 -14.41 5.90 2.98
CA LEU A 199 -13.51 4.76 2.82
C LEU A 199 -12.86 4.37 4.15
N ALA A 200 -12.42 5.35 4.96
CA ALA A 200 -11.86 5.09 6.28
C ALA A 200 -12.89 4.45 7.22
N ASN A 201 -14.13 4.93 7.23
CA ASN A 201 -15.21 4.33 8.02
C ASN A 201 -15.54 2.91 7.56
N ALA A 202 -15.60 2.68 6.24
CA ALA A 202 -15.81 1.34 5.69
C ALA A 202 -14.67 0.38 6.08
N LEU A 203 -13.42 0.86 6.15
CA LEU A 203 -12.30 0.07 6.67
C LEU A 203 -12.45 -0.24 8.16
N LEU A 204 -12.97 0.69 8.97
CA LEU A 204 -13.23 0.45 10.39
C LEU A 204 -14.36 -0.56 10.62
N GLU A 205 -15.37 -0.57 9.76
CA GLU A 205 -16.51 -1.49 9.85
C GLU A 205 -16.17 -2.90 9.33
N HIS A 206 -15.41 -3.00 8.24
CA HIS A 206 -15.16 -4.27 7.55
C HIS A 206 -13.75 -4.82 7.72
N GLU A 207 -12.81 -4.05 8.30
CA GLU A 207 -11.38 -4.31 8.47
C GLU A 207 -10.57 -4.50 7.17
N THR A 208 -11.21 -4.97 6.10
CA THR A 208 -10.65 -5.24 4.79
C THR A 208 -11.67 -4.95 3.69
N LEU A 209 -11.24 -4.21 2.67
CA LEU A 209 -12.01 -3.90 1.47
C LEU A 209 -11.27 -4.42 0.24
N THR A 210 -12.03 -4.94 -0.72
CA THR A 210 -11.52 -5.34 -2.04
C THR A 210 -11.71 -4.20 -3.05
N GLY A 211 -10.93 -4.17 -4.13
CA GLY A 211 -10.99 -3.11 -5.13
C GLY A 211 -12.34 -2.95 -5.86
N SER A 212 -13.28 -3.89 -5.70
CA SER A 212 -14.63 -3.80 -6.25
C SER A 212 -15.66 -3.19 -5.30
N GLN A 213 -15.34 -3.09 -4.01
CA GLN A 213 -16.20 -2.51 -2.96
C GLN A 213 -15.90 -1.02 -2.82
#